data_AF-A0A1H6RL99-F1
#
_entry.id   AF-A0A1H6RL99-F1
#
_cell.length_a   1.000
_cell.length_b   1.000
_cell.length_c   1.000
_cell.angle_alpha   90.00
_cell.angle_beta   90.00
_cell.angle_gamma   90.00
#
_symmetry.space_group_name_H-M   'P 1'
#
loop_
_entity.id
_entity.type
_entity.pdbx_description
1 polymer ?
#
loop_
_entity_poly.entity_id
_entity_poly.type
_entity_poly.pdbx_seq_one_letter_code
_entity_poly.pdbx_strand_id
1 'polypeptide(L)'
;MFNLTEKELEQKDALNTTKEIKQQPELWKETLANYKAKKNDIDAFIDNIKKNHERLRVIFTGAGTSAYVGETVTPYLREKYKNTAIEIESIPTTTLVSNPYQYFEKEIPTLLVSFARSGNSPESVATVDTASKMIDDFYQLTITCSKDGKLAQKAQGDAKNLVLLMPERANDQGFAMTGSFTTMTLTTLLVLDTIEETEKESIVGELINLGESVISREDTIMEIAEKGFSRIVYLGSGSLEGLSIEAQLKMLELTAGEVVTAYESPLGFRHGPKSIVNEDTAIIVFNSTNAYTRQYDQDLLKELHADKIAKTIWSLTTDAKDHFEGDSFLYEKTSEVDLHDAYLALPYVVFAQTLALMTSVKLNNKPDNPSPTGTVNRVVQGVTIHNYK
;
A
#
# COMPACT_ATOMS: atom_id res chain seq x y z
N MET A 1 15.68 -6.59 -14.85
CA MET A 1 14.32 -7.13 -15.07
C MET A 1 13.56 -6.34 -16.12
N PHE A 2 13.42 -5.02 -15.97
CA PHE A 2 12.66 -4.13 -16.85
C PHE A 2 13.25 -3.95 -18.26
N ASN A 3 14.54 -4.27 -18.43
CA ASN A 3 15.25 -4.29 -19.71
C ASN A 3 15.22 -5.65 -20.44
N LEU A 4 14.67 -6.70 -19.83
CA LEU A 4 14.52 -8.01 -20.48
C LEU A 4 13.40 -7.97 -21.53
N THR A 5 13.55 -8.80 -22.57
CA THR A 5 12.50 -9.01 -23.57
C THR A 5 11.31 -9.78 -22.96
N GLU A 6 10.12 -9.65 -23.55
CA GLU A 6 8.93 -10.40 -23.08
C GLU A 6 9.20 -11.90 -23.02
N LYS A 7 9.88 -12.45 -24.04
CA LYS A 7 10.25 -13.88 -24.09
C LYS A 7 11.16 -14.31 -22.93
N GLU A 8 12.10 -13.46 -22.53
CA GLU A 8 12.98 -13.75 -21.38
C GLU A 8 12.21 -13.70 -20.06
N LEU A 9 11.23 -12.80 -19.94
CA LEU A 9 10.35 -12.71 -18.77
C LEU A 9 9.38 -13.89 -18.68
N GLU A 10 8.83 -14.34 -19.80
CA GLU A 10 7.98 -15.55 -19.88
C GLU A 10 8.75 -16.80 -19.43
N GLN A 11 10.03 -16.95 -19.84
CA GLN A 11 10.88 -18.06 -19.40
C GLN A 11 11.12 -18.07 -17.88
N LYS A 12 11.03 -16.91 -17.24
CA LYS A 12 11.16 -16.73 -15.79
C LYS A 12 9.81 -16.70 -15.06
N ASP A 13 8.69 -16.84 -15.78
CA ASP A 13 7.32 -16.68 -15.28
C ASP A 13 7.17 -15.39 -14.45
N ALA A 14 7.67 -14.29 -15.03
CA ALA A 14 7.78 -12.97 -14.39
C ALA A 14 7.20 -11.84 -15.25
N LEU A 15 6.52 -12.16 -16.36
CA LEU A 15 6.06 -11.19 -17.35
C LEU A 15 5.04 -10.21 -16.74
N ASN A 16 4.00 -10.75 -16.09
CA ASN A 16 2.91 -9.95 -15.57
C ASN A 16 3.40 -9.05 -14.45
N THR A 17 4.04 -9.63 -13.43
CA THR A 17 4.54 -8.91 -12.25
C THR A 17 5.54 -7.82 -12.66
N THR A 18 6.45 -8.11 -13.60
CA THR A 18 7.42 -7.11 -14.09
C THR A 18 6.72 -5.95 -14.81
N LYS A 19 5.78 -6.27 -15.71
CA LYS A 19 5.02 -5.25 -16.45
C LYS A 19 4.15 -4.40 -15.52
N GLU A 20 3.50 -5.04 -14.56
CA GLU A 20 2.60 -4.40 -13.60
C GLU A 20 3.34 -3.46 -12.65
N ILE A 21 4.55 -3.81 -12.21
CA ILE A 21 5.41 -2.90 -11.45
C ILE A 21 5.83 -1.71 -12.31
N LYS A 22 6.32 -1.98 -13.53
CA LYS A 22 6.87 -0.98 -14.46
C LYS A 22 5.86 0.09 -14.88
N GLN A 23 4.58 -0.27 -15.03
CA GLN A 23 3.54 0.63 -15.52
C GLN A 23 2.98 1.60 -14.45
N GLN A 24 3.35 1.46 -13.17
CA GLN A 24 2.74 2.23 -12.08
C GLN A 24 2.77 3.76 -12.26
N PRO A 25 3.86 4.39 -12.73
CA PRO A 25 3.85 5.83 -13.02
C PRO A 25 2.74 6.23 -14.02
N GLU A 26 2.54 5.45 -15.08
CA GLU A 26 1.44 5.68 -16.04
C GLU A 26 0.07 5.48 -15.39
N LEU A 27 -0.07 4.47 -14.51
CA LEU A 27 -1.32 4.23 -13.79
C LEU A 27 -1.66 5.37 -12.84
N TRP A 28 -0.68 6.03 -12.21
CA TRP A 28 -0.91 7.17 -11.33
C TRP A 28 -1.42 8.40 -12.12
N LYS A 29 -0.88 8.61 -13.31
CA LYS A 29 -1.40 9.63 -14.25
C LYS A 29 -2.86 9.35 -14.63
N GLU A 30 -3.18 8.11 -14.97
CA GLU A 30 -4.55 7.69 -15.29
C GLU A 30 -5.48 7.79 -14.07
N THR A 31 -4.98 7.47 -12.88
CA THR A 31 -5.70 7.59 -11.60
C THR A 31 -6.10 9.04 -11.33
N LEU A 32 -5.18 9.99 -11.51
CA LEU A 32 -5.49 11.42 -11.39
C LEU A 32 -6.56 11.86 -12.41
N ALA A 33 -6.47 11.37 -13.65
CA ALA A 33 -7.48 11.68 -14.67
C ALA A 33 -8.87 11.13 -14.29
N ASN A 34 -8.94 9.89 -13.79
CA ASN A 34 -10.17 9.26 -13.32
C ASN A 34 -10.79 10.01 -12.13
N TYR A 35 -9.94 10.42 -11.17
CA TYR A 35 -10.34 11.23 -10.04
C TYR A 35 -10.94 12.57 -10.49
N LYS A 36 -10.27 13.31 -11.36
CA LYS A 36 -10.78 14.59 -11.90
C LYS A 36 -12.12 14.41 -12.63
N ALA A 37 -12.26 13.34 -13.42
CA ALA A 37 -13.49 13.04 -14.13
C ALA A 37 -14.68 12.74 -13.19
N LYS A 38 -14.39 12.29 -11.95
CA LYS A 38 -15.38 11.95 -10.92
C LYS A 38 -15.50 12.96 -9.79
N LYS A 39 -14.75 14.07 -9.84
CA LYS A 39 -14.64 15.02 -8.74
C LYS A 39 -16.00 15.54 -8.24
N ASN A 40 -16.88 15.95 -9.16
CA ASN A 40 -18.20 16.46 -8.80
C ASN A 40 -19.07 15.39 -8.11
N ASP A 41 -19.00 14.12 -8.57
CA ASP A 41 -19.75 13.01 -7.97
C ASP A 41 -19.21 12.72 -6.56
N ILE A 42 -17.88 12.75 -6.39
CA ILE A 42 -17.18 12.55 -5.12
C ILE A 42 -17.56 13.64 -4.12
N ASP A 43 -17.47 14.91 -4.51
CA ASP A 43 -17.79 16.05 -3.66
C ASP A 43 -19.25 16.01 -3.22
N ALA A 44 -20.17 15.81 -4.17
CA ALA A 44 -21.59 15.70 -3.85
C ALA A 44 -21.90 14.55 -2.88
N PHE A 45 -21.22 13.41 -3.02
CA PHE A 45 -21.37 12.26 -2.14
C PHE A 45 -20.88 12.58 -0.72
N ILE A 46 -19.65 13.09 -0.59
CA ILE A 46 -19.04 13.41 0.71
C ILE A 46 -19.78 14.55 1.41
N ASP A 47 -20.14 15.61 0.70
CA ASP A 47 -20.86 16.76 1.24
C ASP A 47 -22.26 16.38 1.70
N ASN A 48 -22.94 15.48 0.97
CA ASN A 48 -24.22 14.95 1.42
C ASN A 48 -24.10 14.20 2.75
N ILE A 49 -23.04 13.40 2.95
CA ILE A 49 -22.82 12.72 4.23
C ILE A 49 -22.57 13.74 5.35
N LYS A 50 -21.63 14.68 5.13
CA LYS A 50 -21.26 15.71 6.11
C LYS A 50 -22.42 16.63 6.50
N LYS A 51 -23.33 16.89 5.56
CA LYS A 51 -24.53 17.72 5.82
C LYS A 51 -25.56 17.01 6.69
N ASN A 52 -25.66 15.68 6.58
CA ASN A 52 -26.67 14.90 7.28
C ASN A 52 -26.21 14.45 8.67
N HIS A 53 -24.91 14.50 8.97
CA HIS A 53 -24.33 13.93 10.18
C HIS A 53 -23.32 14.87 10.85
N GLU A 54 -23.50 15.13 12.15
CA GLU A 54 -22.56 15.96 12.93
C GLU A 54 -21.24 15.24 13.26
N ARG A 55 -21.26 13.89 13.29
CA ARG A 55 -20.11 13.01 13.49
C ARG A 55 -20.13 11.94 12.42
N LEU A 56 -18.96 11.56 11.90
CA LEU A 56 -18.83 10.51 10.90
C LEU A 56 -17.66 9.61 11.26
N ARG A 57 -17.89 8.30 11.21
CA ARG A 57 -16.80 7.33 11.25
C ARG A 57 -16.46 6.87 9.85
N VAL A 58 -15.18 6.84 9.51
CA VAL A 58 -14.65 6.38 8.24
C VAL A 58 -13.77 5.16 8.51
N ILE A 59 -14.17 4.01 7.97
CA ILE A 59 -13.44 2.76 8.14
C ILE A 59 -12.84 2.38 6.78
N PHE A 60 -11.52 2.39 6.71
CA PHE A 60 -10.76 1.78 5.62
C PHE A 60 -10.72 0.28 5.81
N THR A 61 -11.11 -0.48 4.79
CA THR A 61 -11.16 -1.94 4.89
C THR A 61 -10.75 -2.65 3.62
N GLY A 62 -10.03 -3.76 3.79
CA GLY A 62 -9.61 -4.67 2.73
C GLY A 62 -9.03 -5.95 3.34
N ALA A 63 -8.61 -6.90 2.50
CA ALA A 63 -7.90 -8.11 2.92
C ALA A 63 -6.48 -8.15 2.34
N GLY A 64 -5.51 -8.64 3.12
CA GLY A 64 -4.09 -8.70 2.73
C GLY A 64 -3.57 -7.31 2.33
N THR A 65 -2.86 -7.22 1.20
CA THR A 65 -2.40 -5.93 0.64
C THR A 65 -3.50 -4.87 0.52
N SER A 66 -4.76 -5.25 0.27
CA SER A 66 -5.86 -4.26 0.22
C SER A 66 -6.15 -3.64 1.60
N ALA A 67 -5.89 -4.34 2.70
CA ALA A 67 -5.98 -3.76 4.05
C ALA A 67 -4.87 -2.72 4.27
N TYR A 68 -3.68 -2.97 3.74
CA TYR A 68 -2.51 -2.11 3.94
C TYR A 68 -2.61 -0.78 3.18
N VAL A 69 -3.54 -0.66 2.22
CA VAL A 69 -3.96 0.65 1.70
C VAL A 69 -4.42 1.54 2.86
N GLY A 70 -5.34 1.02 3.70
CA GLY A 70 -5.84 1.70 4.88
C GLY A 70 -4.74 2.00 5.89
N GLU A 71 -3.91 1.01 6.23
CA GLU A 71 -2.78 1.19 7.17
C GLU A 71 -1.81 2.30 6.71
N THR A 72 -1.54 2.39 5.41
CA THR A 72 -0.62 3.38 4.85
C THR A 72 -1.21 4.81 4.93
N VAL A 73 -2.49 4.99 4.59
CA VAL A 73 -3.09 6.35 4.51
C VAL A 73 -3.64 6.86 5.84
N THR A 74 -3.96 5.97 6.78
CA THR A 74 -4.66 6.31 8.04
C THR A 74 -3.90 7.33 8.89
N PRO A 75 -2.58 7.18 9.16
CA PRO A 75 -1.87 8.13 10.03
C PRO A 75 -1.94 9.57 9.49
N TYR A 76 -1.72 9.74 8.19
CA TYR A 76 -1.78 11.02 7.51
C TYR A 76 -3.20 11.62 7.49
N LEU A 77 -4.21 10.83 7.12
CA LEU A 77 -5.59 11.33 7.08
C LEU A 77 -6.11 11.63 8.49
N ARG A 78 -5.77 10.83 9.51
CA ARG A 78 -6.08 11.16 10.91
C ARG A 78 -5.50 12.51 11.31
N GLU A 79 -4.30 12.84 10.88
CA GLU A 79 -3.71 14.15 11.14
C GLU A 79 -4.54 15.29 10.50
N LYS A 80 -4.97 15.12 9.23
CA LYS A 80 -5.79 16.12 8.52
C LYS A 80 -7.15 16.32 9.17
N TYR A 81 -7.74 15.26 9.71
CA TYR A 81 -9.08 15.30 10.31
C TYR A 81 -9.09 15.45 11.84
N LYS A 82 -7.92 15.60 12.51
CA LYS A 82 -7.79 15.59 13.99
C LYS A 82 -8.62 16.61 14.76
N ASN A 83 -9.02 17.71 14.11
CA ASN A 83 -9.82 18.79 14.69
C ASN A 83 -11.26 18.82 14.13
N THR A 84 -11.72 17.70 13.59
CA THR A 84 -13.08 17.54 13.03
C THR A 84 -13.81 16.43 13.78
N ALA A 85 -15.12 16.30 13.54
CA ALA A 85 -15.92 15.18 14.04
C ALA A 85 -15.82 13.92 13.15
N ILE A 86 -14.81 13.84 12.28
CA ILE A 86 -14.54 12.70 11.42
C ILE A 86 -13.46 11.83 12.06
N GLU A 87 -13.82 10.59 12.37
CA GLU A 87 -12.92 9.60 12.93
C GLU A 87 -12.50 8.62 11.85
N ILE A 88 -11.19 8.43 11.69
CA ILE A 88 -10.62 7.59 10.63
C ILE A 88 -9.89 6.41 11.25
N GLU A 89 -10.25 5.21 10.81
CA GLU A 89 -9.67 3.95 11.26
C GLU A 89 -9.39 3.02 10.08
N SER A 90 -8.36 2.19 10.21
CA SER A 90 -8.11 1.06 9.31
C SER A 90 -8.46 -0.23 10.05
N ILE A 91 -9.40 -0.99 9.50
CA ILE A 91 -9.84 -2.26 10.07
C ILE A 91 -9.99 -3.27 8.94
N PRO A 92 -9.14 -4.32 8.88
CA PRO A 92 -9.19 -5.33 7.83
C PRO A 92 -10.56 -6.03 7.76
N THR A 93 -10.99 -6.42 6.57
CA THR A 93 -12.25 -7.18 6.37
C THR A 93 -12.21 -8.50 7.13
N THR A 94 -11.02 -9.12 7.23
CA THR A 94 -10.80 -10.36 7.99
C THR A 94 -11.12 -10.19 9.49
N THR A 95 -10.89 -9.00 10.04
CA THR A 95 -11.25 -8.64 11.41
C THR A 95 -12.74 -8.28 11.54
N LEU A 96 -13.26 -7.48 10.61
CA LEU A 96 -14.68 -7.08 10.62
C LEU A 96 -15.63 -8.27 10.44
N VAL A 97 -15.25 -9.27 9.64
CA VAL A 97 -16.07 -10.48 9.43
C VAL A 97 -16.04 -11.41 10.64
N SER A 98 -14.90 -11.54 11.30
CA SER A 98 -14.74 -12.47 12.44
C SER A 98 -15.30 -11.91 13.74
N ASN A 99 -15.21 -10.59 13.94
CA ASN A 99 -15.57 -9.92 15.19
C ASN A 99 -16.45 -8.67 14.98
N PRO A 100 -17.52 -8.71 14.16
CA PRO A 100 -18.27 -7.51 13.76
C PRO A 100 -18.85 -6.71 14.94
N TYR A 101 -19.26 -7.38 16.01
CA TYR A 101 -19.81 -6.78 17.23
C TYR A 101 -18.82 -5.94 18.04
N GLN A 102 -17.51 -6.08 17.80
CA GLN A 102 -16.49 -5.26 18.45
C GLN A 102 -16.22 -3.96 17.69
N TYR A 103 -16.61 -3.91 16.41
CA TYR A 103 -16.22 -2.82 15.52
C TYR A 103 -17.41 -2.08 14.94
N PHE A 104 -18.55 -2.69 14.67
CA PHE A 104 -19.71 -1.99 14.13
C PHE A 104 -20.57 -1.40 15.24
N GLU A 105 -20.76 -0.09 15.17
CA GLU A 105 -21.51 0.70 16.14
C GLU A 105 -22.80 1.17 15.49
N LYS A 106 -23.93 0.68 16.02
CA LYS A 106 -25.24 0.83 15.37
C LYS A 106 -25.64 2.28 15.10
N GLU A 107 -25.41 3.14 16.09
CA GLU A 107 -25.90 4.51 16.11
C GLU A 107 -24.87 5.53 15.56
N ILE A 108 -23.67 5.08 15.16
CA ILE A 108 -22.65 5.96 14.58
C ILE A 108 -22.72 5.90 13.05
N PRO A 109 -23.04 7.02 12.37
CA PRO A 109 -22.99 7.09 10.91
C PRO A 109 -21.60 6.67 10.42
N THR A 110 -21.56 5.72 9.50
CA THR A 110 -20.32 5.09 9.06
C THR A 110 -20.19 5.11 7.55
N LEU A 111 -19.09 5.67 7.06
CA LEU A 111 -18.60 5.49 5.70
C LEU A 111 -17.58 4.34 5.68
N LEU A 112 -17.95 3.22 5.06
CA LEU A 112 -17.05 2.11 4.84
C LEU A 112 -16.36 2.26 3.47
N VAL A 113 -15.06 2.48 3.50
CA VAL A 113 -14.22 2.60 2.30
C VAL A 113 -13.60 1.23 2.02
N SER A 114 -14.16 0.51 1.05
CA SER A 114 -13.78 -0.86 0.74
C SER A 114 -12.76 -0.93 -0.40
N PHE A 115 -11.63 -1.59 -0.15
CA PHE A 115 -10.55 -1.84 -1.10
C PHE A 115 -10.55 -3.29 -1.57
N ALA A 116 -10.51 -3.48 -2.89
CA ALA A 116 -10.29 -4.81 -3.46
C ALA A 116 -9.75 -4.74 -4.89
N ARG A 117 -8.70 -5.51 -5.20
CA ARG A 117 -8.26 -5.75 -6.59
C ARG A 117 -9.35 -6.46 -7.41
N SER A 118 -9.77 -7.66 -7.00
CA SER A 118 -10.71 -8.49 -7.76
C SER A 118 -12.19 -8.21 -7.45
N GLY A 119 -12.49 -7.54 -6.33
CA GLY A 119 -13.86 -7.33 -5.83
C GLY A 119 -14.61 -8.61 -5.45
N ASN A 120 -13.92 -9.77 -5.38
CA ASN A 120 -14.53 -11.10 -5.26
C ASN A 120 -14.19 -11.86 -3.98
N SER A 121 -13.34 -11.30 -3.10
CA SER A 121 -13.08 -11.89 -1.78
C SER A 121 -14.40 -12.05 -1.01
N PRO A 122 -14.70 -13.26 -0.51
CA PRO A 122 -15.88 -13.49 0.32
C PRO A 122 -15.95 -12.54 1.51
N GLU A 123 -14.81 -12.23 2.13
CA GLU A 123 -14.70 -11.35 3.28
C GLU A 123 -15.11 -9.91 2.97
N SER A 124 -14.71 -9.37 1.81
CA SER A 124 -15.13 -8.02 1.40
C SER A 124 -16.65 -7.93 1.26
N VAL A 125 -17.27 -8.92 0.61
CA VAL A 125 -18.72 -8.97 0.41
C VAL A 125 -19.45 -9.15 1.74
N ALA A 126 -18.94 -10.02 2.61
CA ALA A 126 -19.51 -10.29 3.93
C ALA A 126 -19.41 -9.09 4.88
N THR A 127 -18.33 -8.31 4.79
CA THR A 127 -18.15 -7.09 5.58
C THR A 127 -19.27 -6.10 5.28
N VAL A 128 -19.52 -5.82 4.00
CA VAL A 128 -20.61 -4.93 3.54
C VAL A 128 -21.98 -5.47 3.98
N ASP A 129 -22.23 -6.76 3.80
CA ASP A 129 -23.50 -7.38 4.18
C ASP A 129 -23.76 -7.38 5.69
N THR A 130 -22.69 -7.42 6.50
CA THR A 130 -22.79 -7.40 7.95
C THR A 130 -22.96 -5.96 8.45
N ALA A 131 -22.15 -5.02 7.93
CA ALA A 131 -22.23 -3.60 8.28
C ALA A 131 -23.62 -3.01 7.95
N SER A 132 -24.17 -3.30 6.76
CA SER A 132 -25.50 -2.83 6.35
C SER A 132 -26.66 -3.33 7.22
N LYS A 133 -26.46 -4.40 8.00
CA LYS A 133 -27.45 -4.91 8.96
C LYS A 133 -27.25 -4.35 10.36
N MET A 134 -26.03 -3.92 10.70
CA MET A 134 -25.66 -3.53 12.05
C MET A 134 -25.63 -2.02 12.27
N ILE A 135 -25.49 -1.23 11.19
CA ILE A 135 -25.34 0.23 11.26
C ILE A 135 -26.56 0.89 10.61
N ASP A 136 -27.20 1.81 11.34
CA ASP A 136 -28.43 2.47 10.89
C ASP A 136 -28.15 3.43 9.70
N ASP A 137 -27.10 4.25 9.80
CA ASP A 137 -26.65 5.17 8.76
C ASP A 137 -25.35 4.71 8.09
N PHE A 138 -25.50 3.77 7.17
CA PHE A 138 -24.39 3.15 6.46
C PHE A 138 -24.18 3.72 5.05
N TYR A 139 -22.95 4.16 4.77
CA TYR A 139 -22.48 4.64 3.47
C TYR A 139 -21.27 3.83 3.02
N GLN A 140 -21.04 3.79 1.71
CA GLN A 140 -19.96 3.01 1.11
C GLN A 140 -19.20 3.84 0.07
N LEU A 141 -17.88 3.71 0.09
CA LEU A 141 -17.00 4.14 -0.98
C LEU A 141 -16.23 2.90 -1.46
N THR A 142 -16.60 2.37 -2.62
CA THR A 142 -16.00 1.16 -3.18
C THR A 142 -14.86 1.56 -4.12
N ILE A 143 -13.62 1.35 -3.70
CA ILE A 143 -12.41 1.60 -4.49
C ILE A 143 -11.88 0.25 -4.97
N THR A 144 -12.00 -0.04 -6.27
CA THR A 144 -11.69 -1.38 -6.80
C THR A 144 -11.13 -1.37 -8.23
N CYS A 145 -10.33 -2.38 -8.56
CA CYS A 145 -9.76 -2.55 -9.90
C CYS A 145 -10.66 -3.39 -10.83
N SER A 146 -11.72 -4.02 -10.32
CA SER A 146 -12.57 -4.91 -11.11
C SER A 146 -14.01 -4.40 -11.20
N LYS A 147 -14.40 -3.93 -12.39
CA LYS A 147 -15.78 -3.51 -12.71
C LYS A 147 -16.80 -4.66 -12.58
N ASP A 148 -16.35 -5.89 -12.84
CA ASP A 148 -17.17 -7.10 -12.81
C ASP A 148 -17.14 -7.79 -11.45
N GLY A 149 -16.37 -7.26 -10.49
CA GLY A 149 -16.27 -7.78 -9.13
C GLY A 149 -17.59 -7.61 -8.36
N LYS A 150 -17.89 -8.57 -7.46
CA LYS A 150 -19.12 -8.56 -6.66
C LYS A 150 -19.35 -7.25 -5.89
N LEU A 151 -18.29 -6.63 -5.35
CA LEU A 151 -18.40 -5.33 -4.67
C LEU A 151 -18.93 -4.23 -5.61
N ALA A 152 -18.36 -4.10 -6.81
CA ALA A 152 -18.76 -3.07 -7.77
C ALA A 152 -20.20 -3.30 -8.26
N GLN A 153 -20.57 -4.56 -8.50
CA GLN A 153 -21.92 -4.92 -8.94
C GLN A 153 -22.98 -4.63 -7.86
N LYS A 154 -22.66 -4.83 -6.58
CA LYS A 154 -23.56 -4.54 -5.45
C LYS A 154 -23.90 -3.06 -5.29
N ALA A 155 -23.06 -2.16 -5.80
CA ALA A 155 -23.30 -0.72 -5.71
C ALA A 155 -24.29 -0.20 -6.77
N GLN A 156 -24.67 -1.01 -7.75
CA GLN A 156 -25.57 -0.56 -8.81
C GLN A 156 -26.94 -0.16 -8.26
N GLY A 157 -27.29 1.12 -8.44
CA GLY A 157 -28.56 1.68 -7.98
C GLY A 157 -28.59 2.07 -6.49
N ASP A 158 -27.49 1.92 -5.75
CA ASP A 158 -27.39 2.34 -4.35
C ASP A 158 -26.81 3.76 -4.25
N ALA A 159 -27.66 4.74 -3.95
CA ALA A 159 -27.24 6.13 -3.77
C ALA A 159 -26.33 6.35 -2.54
N LYS A 160 -26.25 5.39 -1.61
CA LYS A 160 -25.31 5.42 -0.48
C LYS A 160 -23.98 4.71 -0.79
N ASN A 161 -23.77 4.22 -2.03
CA ASN A 161 -22.53 3.57 -2.44
C ASN A 161 -21.91 4.22 -3.68
N LEU A 162 -20.80 4.94 -3.50
CA LEU A 162 -20.02 5.50 -4.61
C LEU A 162 -18.93 4.51 -5.04
N VAL A 163 -18.91 4.13 -6.32
CA VAL A 163 -17.85 3.27 -6.89
C VAL A 163 -16.82 4.12 -7.62
N LEU A 164 -15.56 3.97 -7.25
CA LEU A 164 -14.41 4.50 -7.95
C LEU A 164 -13.59 3.34 -8.52
N LEU A 165 -13.62 3.22 -9.84
CA LEU A 165 -12.85 2.21 -10.57
C LEU A 165 -11.43 2.70 -10.80
N MET A 166 -10.45 1.85 -10.49
CA MET A 166 -9.06 2.08 -10.84
C MET A 166 -8.85 1.91 -12.35
N PRO A 167 -7.72 2.38 -12.91
CA PRO A 167 -7.29 2.00 -14.27
C PRO A 167 -7.44 0.50 -14.53
N GLU A 168 -7.92 0.11 -15.71
CA GLU A 168 -8.19 -1.31 -16.03
C GLU A 168 -6.92 -2.17 -15.89
N ARG A 169 -5.77 -1.61 -16.29
CA ARG A 169 -4.45 -2.24 -16.18
C ARG A 169 -3.96 -2.44 -14.74
N ALA A 170 -4.58 -1.78 -13.76
CA ALA A 170 -4.28 -1.97 -12.34
C ALA A 170 -4.94 -3.22 -11.74
N ASN A 171 -5.82 -3.91 -12.49
CA ASN A 171 -6.30 -5.23 -12.09
C ASN A 171 -5.21 -6.28 -12.36
N ASP A 172 -4.21 -6.32 -11.47
CA ASP A 172 -3.01 -7.15 -11.61
C ASP A 172 -3.37 -8.64 -11.87
N GLN A 173 -2.78 -9.18 -12.93
CA GLN A 173 -2.81 -10.58 -13.32
C GLN A 173 -1.77 -11.40 -12.56
N GLY A 174 -0.64 -10.79 -12.20
CA GLY A 174 0.34 -11.38 -11.29
C GLY A 174 -0.28 -11.74 -9.94
N PHE A 175 0.32 -12.73 -9.26
CA PHE A 175 -0.12 -13.14 -7.94
C PHE A 175 -0.15 -11.95 -6.96
N ALA A 176 0.98 -11.25 -6.85
CA ALA A 176 1.17 -10.12 -5.96
C ALA A 176 0.42 -8.89 -6.47
N MET A 177 -0.25 -8.19 -5.56
CA MET A 177 -0.78 -6.85 -5.85
C MET A 177 0.38 -5.85 -5.98
N THR A 178 0.41 -5.07 -7.06
CA THR A 178 1.41 -4.03 -7.33
C THR A 178 0.71 -2.71 -7.69
N GLY A 179 0.32 -2.53 -8.97
CA GLY A 179 -0.43 -1.37 -9.44
C GLY A 179 -1.81 -1.25 -8.80
N SER A 180 -2.45 -2.38 -8.46
CA SER A 180 -3.69 -2.36 -7.67
C SER A 180 -3.53 -1.66 -6.32
N PHE A 181 -2.46 -1.96 -5.57
CA PHE A 181 -2.19 -1.32 -4.28
C PHE A 181 -1.99 0.19 -4.45
N THR A 182 -1.08 0.60 -5.33
CA THR A 182 -0.70 2.01 -5.44
C THR A 182 -1.80 2.90 -6.00
N THR A 183 -2.61 2.41 -6.95
CA THR A 183 -3.74 3.18 -7.49
C THR A 183 -4.87 3.36 -6.48
N MET A 184 -5.17 2.34 -5.66
CA MET A 184 -6.15 2.45 -4.58
C MET A 184 -5.68 3.40 -3.48
N THR A 185 -4.41 3.30 -3.08
CA THR A 185 -3.77 4.24 -2.13
C THR A 185 -3.84 5.67 -2.65
N LEU A 186 -3.42 5.90 -3.90
CA LEU A 186 -3.46 7.24 -4.49
C LEU A 186 -4.89 7.79 -4.60
N THR A 187 -5.85 6.99 -5.06
CA THR A 187 -7.25 7.43 -5.14
C THR A 187 -7.78 7.83 -3.77
N THR A 188 -7.47 7.06 -2.72
CA THR A 188 -7.91 7.36 -1.36
C THR A 188 -7.37 8.72 -0.89
N LEU A 189 -6.08 8.98 -1.13
CA LEU A 189 -5.47 10.27 -0.81
C LEU A 189 -6.08 11.42 -1.63
N LEU A 190 -6.27 11.25 -2.94
CA LEU A 190 -6.90 12.27 -3.78
C LEU A 190 -8.32 12.61 -3.32
N VAL A 191 -9.10 11.61 -2.90
CA VAL A 191 -10.50 11.76 -2.48
C VAL A 191 -10.62 12.39 -1.09
N LEU A 192 -9.80 11.96 -0.12
CA LEU A 192 -9.99 12.30 1.29
C LEU A 192 -9.01 13.34 1.82
N ASP A 193 -7.91 13.63 1.12
CA ASP A 193 -7.02 14.71 1.54
C ASP A 193 -7.66 16.07 1.28
N THR A 194 -7.42 16.99 2.21
CA THR A 194 -8.00 18.33 2.26
C THR A 194 -7.09 19.39 1.65
N ILE A 195 -5.95 19.00 1.07
CA ILE A 195 -5.09 19.91 0.31
C ILE A 195 -5.75 20.36 -1.01
N GLU A 196 -5.27 21.47 -1.56
CA GLU A 196 -5.82 22.06 -2.77
C GLU A 196 -5.59 21.18 -4.00
N GLU A 197 -6.51 21.23 -4.97
CA GLU A 197 -6.45 20.40 -6.18
C GLU A 197 -5.16 20.62 -6.99
N THR A 198 -4.72 21.88 -7.11
CA THR A 198 -3.47 22.21 -7.82
C THR A 198 -2.24 21.61 -7.13
N GLU A 199 -2.29 21.45 -5.81
CA GLU A 199 -1.24 20.81 -5.02
C GLU A 199 -1.27 19.30 -5.25
N LYS A 200 -2.45 18.66 -5.22
CA LYS A 200 -2.62 17.22 -5.58
C LYS A 200 -2.04 16.91 -6.96
N GLU A 201 -2.31 17.76 -7.95
CA GLU A 201 -1.78 17.59 -9.30
C GLU A 201 -0.25 17.67 -9.34
N SER A 202 0.33 18.63 -8.62
CA SER A 202 1.78 18.82 -8.52
C SER A 202 2.44 17.64 -7.83
N ILE A 203 1.85 17.16 -6.73
CA ILE A 203 2.29 15.96 -6.02
C ILE A 203 2.27 14.75 -6.96
N VAL A 204 1.17 14.50 -7.68
CA VAL A 204 1.11 13.36 -8.61
C VAL A 204 2.15 13.47 -9.72
N GLY A 205 2.39 14.67 -10.26
CA GLY A 205 3.45 14.91 -11.23
C GLY A 205 4.83 14.51 -10.70
N GLU A 206 5.14 14.92 -9.46
CA GLU A 206 6.38 14.55 -8.79
C GLU A 206 6.47 13.05 -8.51
N LEU A 207 5.38 12.41 -8.06
CA LEU A 207 5.34 10.96 -7.83
C LEU A 207 5.65 10.18 -9.10
N ILE A 208 5.11 10.58 -10.25
CA ILE A 208 5.40 9.96 -11.55
C ILE A 208 6.90 10.02 -11.83
N ASN A 209 7.53 11.19 -11.68
CA ASN A 209 8.97 11.36 -11.91
C ASN A 209 9.80 10.47 -10.97
N LEU A 210 9.44 10.42 -9.69
CA LEU A 210 10.11 9.58 -8.70
C LEU A 210 9.94 8.08 -9.00
N GLY A 211 8.75 7.65 -9.42
CA GLY A 211 8.48 6.27 -9.84
C GLY A 211 9.28 5.87 -11.07
N GLU A 212 9.32 6.71 -12.11
CA GLU A 212 10.15 6.49 -13.30
C GLU A 212 11.64 6.44 -12.97
N SER A 213 12.08 7.25 -11.99
CA SER A 213 13.45 7.21 -11.46
C SER A 213 13.79 5.88 -10.78
N VAL A 214 12.84 5.24 -10.10
CA VAL A 214 13.02 3.88 -9.54
C VAL A 214 13.15 2.86 -10.66
N ILE A 215 12.26 2.90 -11.65
CA ILE A 215 12.26 1.95 -12.78
C ILE A 215 13.56 2.05 -13.59
N SER A 216 14.06 3.25 -13.85
CA SER A 216 15.30 3.46 -14.61
C SER A 216 16.57 3.07 -13.84
N ARG A 217 16.51 2.99 -12.51
CA ARG A 217 17.63 2.63 -11.63
C ARG A 217 17.49 1.21 -11.05
N GLU A 218 16.87 0.32 -11.81
CA GLU A 218 16.67 -1.07 -11.39
C GLU A 218 17.99 -1.79 -11.06
N ASP A 219 19.09 -1.43 -11.73
CA ASP A 219 20.42 -2.03 -11.48
C ASP A 219 20.91 -1.78 -10.05
N THR A 220 20.68 -0.59 -9.48
CA THR A 220 21.01 -0.30 -8.07
C THR A 220 20.21 -1.17 -7.11
N ILE A 221 18.96 -1.51 -7.46
CA ILE A 221 18.13 -2.40 -6.66
C ILE A 221 18.59 -3.85 -6.82
N MET A 222 19.03 -4.23 -8.02
CA MET A 222 19.60 -5.54 -8.32
C MET A 222 20.84 -5.82 -7.46
N GLU A 223 21.70 -4.82 -7.23
CA GLU A 223 22.88 -4.96 -6.33
C GLU A 223 22.49 -5.46 -4.93
N ILE A 224 21.36 -5.00 -4.40
CA ILE A 224 20.84 -5.42 -3.09
C ILE A 224 20.42 -6.89 -3.13
N ALA A 225 19.63 -7.27 -4.13
CA ALA A 225 19.22 -8.66 -4.33
C ALA A 225 20.45 -9.56 -4.51
N GLU A 226 21.47 -9.10 -5.23
CA GLU A 226 22.72 -9.81 -5.51
C GLU A 226 23.57 -10.07 -4.27
N LYS A 227 23.55 -9.20 -3.24
CA LYS A 227 24.21 -9.48 -1.95
C LYS A 227 23.77 -10.80 -1.31
N GLY A 228 22.51 -11.21 -1.55
CA GLY A 228 21.94 -12.46 -1.05
C GLY A 228 21.69 -12.42 0.46
N PHE A 229 20.42 -12.49 0.84
CA PHE A 229 19.98 -12.44 2.24
C PHE A 229 18.87 -13.47 2.45
N SER A 230 18.82 -14.05 3.64
CA SER A 230 17.75 -14.97 4.07
C SER A 230 16.71 -14.27 4.96
N ARG A 231 16.99 -13.03 5.37
CA ARG A 231 16.08 -12.19 6.13
C ARG A 231 16.02 -10.79 5.56
N ILE A 232 14.85 -10.16 5.59
CA ILE A 232 14.72 -8.73 5.31
C ILE A 232 13.82 -8.05 6.34
N VAL A 233 14.20 -6.84 6.72
CA VAL A 233 13.41 -5.97 7.60
C VAL A 233 13.10 -4.67 6.87
N TYR A 234 11.83 -4.26 6.85
CA TYR A 234 11.40 -2.96 6.36
C TYR A 234 10.98 -2.07 7.53
N LEU A 235 11.56 -0.87 7.61
CA LEU A 235 11.30 0.08 8.70
C LEU A 235 10.74 1.39 8.17
N GLY A 236 9.71 1.93 8.82
CA GLY A 236 9.12 3.21 8.44
C GLY A 236 8.23 3.77 9.55
N SER A 237 8.19 5.09 9.69
CA SER A 237 7.38 5.76 10.73
C SER A 237 6.02 6.20 10.19
N GLY A 238 4.96 6.11 10.99
CA GLY A 238 3.63 6.64 10.64
C GLY A 238 3.06 5.97 9.39
N SER A 239 2.75 6.74 8.35
CA SER A 239 2.28 6.18 7.06
C SER A 239 3.27 5.18 6.44
N LEU A 240 4.57 5.37 6.67
CA LEU A 240 5.61 4.47 6.17
C LEU A 240 5.68 3.16 6.97
N GLU A 241 5.11 3.10 8.18
CA GLU A 241 4.96 1.85 8.92
C GLU A 241 3.94 0.94 8.23
N GLY A 242 2.77 1.49 7.87
CA GLY A 242 1.76 0.81 7.08
C GLY A 242 2.30 0.32 5.73
N LEU A 243 3.16 1.11 5.09
CA LEU A 243 3.89 0.70 3.89
C LEU A 243 4.85 -0.47 4.15
N SER A 244 5.59 -0.46 5.28
CA SER A 244 6.52 -1.54 5.60
C SER A 244 5.81 -2.90 5.74
N ILE A 245 4.53 -2.93 6.15
CA ILE A 245 3.71 -4.14 6.17
C ILE A 245 3.50 -4.70 4.76
N GLU A 246 3.24 -3.83 3.78
CA GLU A 246 3.08 -4.23 2.38
C GLU A 246 4.41 -4.64 1.75
N ALA A 247 5.45 -3.85 1.95
CA ALA A 247 6.78 -4.11 1.39
C ALA A 247 7.32 -5.49 1.82
N GLN A 248 7.20 -5.81 3.11
CA GLN A 248 7.61 -7.11 3.62
C GLN A 248 6.73 -8.24 3.05
N LEU A 249 5.43 -8.02 2.87
CA LEU A 249 4.52 -9.05 2.35
C LEU A 249 4.87 -9.39 0.91
N LYS A 250 5.23 -8.40 0.08
CA LYS A 250 5.70 -8.64 -1.29
C LYS A 250 6.94 -9.52 -1.33
N MET A 251 7.90 -9.29 -0.44
CA MET A 251 9.06 -10.18 -0.33
C MET A 251 8.62 -11.60 0.07
N LEU A 252 7.77 -11.72 1.09
CA LEU A 252 7.32 -13.02 1.60
C LEU A 252 6.57 -13.81 0.53
N GLU A 253 5.60 -13.18 -0.15
CA GLU A 253 4.80 -13.78 -1.20
C GLU A 253 5.65 -14.23 -2.38
N LEU A 254 6.47 -13.32 -2.93
CA LEU A 254 7.23 -13.61 -4.15
C LEU A 254 8.39 -14.58 -3.92
N THR A 255 8.89 -14.72 -2.69
CA THR A 255 9.94 -15.69 -2.34
C THR A 255 9.39 -16.98 -1.74
N ALA A 256 8.05 -17.17 -1.73
CA ALA A 256 7.41 -18.34 -1.14
C ALA A 256 7.80 -18.60 0.33
N GLY A 257 8.15 -17.55 1.08
CA GLY A 257 8.63 -17.64 2.46
C GLY A 257 10.07 -18.12 2.62
N GLU A 258 10.85 -18.26 1.54
CA GLU A 258 12.29 -18.57 1.65
C GLU A 258 13.09 -17.43 2.29
N VAL A 259 12.64 -16.18 2.09
CA VAL A 259 13.15 -15.03 2.83
C VAL A 259 12.23 -14.76 4.01
N VAL A 260 12.78 -14.81 5.22
CA VAL A 260 12.04 -14.42 6.44
C VAL A 260 11.92 -12.91 6.46
N THR A 261 10.71 -12.41 6.70
CA THR A 261 10.41 -10.98 6.63
C THR A 261 9.99 -10.43 8.00
N ALA A 262 10.30 -9.17 8.26
CA ALA A 262 9.76 -8.42 9.38
C ALA A 262 9.55 -6.95 9.01
N TYR A 263 8.71 -6.27 9.80
CA TYR A 263 8.47 -4.84 9.70
C TYR A 263 8.36 -4.23 11.10
N GLU A 264 8.64 -2.93 11.20
CA GLU A 264 8.42 -2.10 12.40
C GLU A 264 8.58 -0.62 12.06
N SER A 265 8.15 0.26 12.96
CA SER A 265 8.69 1.61 13.10
C SER A 265 10.18 1.61 13.54
N PRO A 266 10.96 2.63 13.15
CA PRO A 266 12.34 2.77 13.60
C PRO A 266 12.51 2.84 15.14
N LEU A 267 11.58 3.46 15.86
CA LEU A 267 11.64 3.51 17.32
C LEU A 267 11.28 2.17 17.95
N GLY A 268 10.15 1.58 17.54
CA GLY A 268 9.68 0.31 18.09
C GLY A 268 10.62 -0.86 17.82
N PHE A 269 11.36 -0.84 16.70
CA PHE A 269 12.33 -1.88 16.35
C PHE A 269 13.32 -2.21 17.48
N ARG A 270 13.73 -1.21 18.28
CA ARG A 270 14.67 -1.40 19.41
C ARG A 270 14.11 -2.25 20.54
N HIS A 271 12.80 -2.35 20.67
CA HIS A 271 12.12 -2.94 21.82
C HIS A 271 11.90 -4.46 21.68
N GLY A 272 12.88 -5.17 21.15
CA GLY A 272 12.84 -6.62 20.93
C GLY A 272 12.94 -7.04 19.47
N PRO A 273 12.17 -6.46 18.52
CA PRO A 273 12.18 -6.89 17.12
C PRO A 273 13.57 -6.89 16.47
N LYS A 274 14.47 -5.97 16.89
CA LYS A 274 15.87 -5.91 16.44
C LYS A 274 16.66 -7.21 16.65
N SER A 275 16.23 -8.10 17.55
CA SER A 275 16.84 -9.43 17.71
C SER A 275 16.75 -10.34 16.46
N ILE A 276 15.96 -9.98 15.44
CA ILE A 276 15.95 -10.68 14.16
C ILE A 276 17.26 -10.50 13.36
N VAL A 277 18.02 -9.43 13.62
CA VAL A 277 19.17 -9.04 12.82
C VAL A 277 20.35 -9.99 13.02
N ASN A 278 20.85 -10.51 11.91
CA ASN A 278 22.09 -11.28 11.81
C ASN A 278 22.84 -10.91 10.51
N GLU A 279 23.95 -11.60 10.25
CA GLU A 279 24.82 -11.40 9.08
C GLU A 279 24.17 -11.70 7.72
N ASP A 280 22.99 -12.33 7.71
CA ASP A 280 22.19 -12.63 6.52
C ASP A 280 20.94 -11.73 6.41
N THR A 281 20.87 -10.66 7.21
CA THR A 281 19.72 -9.74 7.23
C THR A 281 19.98 -8.50 6.38
N ALA A 282 19.09 -8.22 5.42
CA ALA A 282 18.98 -6.91 4.77
C ALA A 282 18.01 -6.01 5.55
N ILE A 283 18.33 -4.72 5.70
CA ILE A 283 17.45 -3.75 6.34
C ILE A 283 17.19 -2.59 5.38
N ILE A 284 15.93 -2.28 5.14
CA ILE A 284 15.49 -1.14 4.32
C ILE A 284 14.75 -0.16 5.24
N VAL A 285 15.19 1.09 5.28
CA VAL A 285 14.56 2.15 6.08
C VAL A 285 13.95 3.19 5.13
N PHE A 286 12.64 3.35 5.20
CA PHE A 286 11.89 4.42 4.55
C PHE A 286 11.97 5.66 5.44
N ASN A 287 12.79 6.66 5.06
CA ASN A 287 12.89 7.89 5.85
C ASN A 287 11.67 8.77 5.67
N SER A 288 11.20 9.34 6.77
CA SER A 288 10.18 10.36 6.77
C SER A 288 10.70 11.68 6.16
N THR A 289 9.84 12.37 5.42
CA THR A 289 10.07 13.75 4.97
C THR A 289 9.75 14.78 6.06
N ASN A 290 9.13 14.36 7.18
CA ASN A 290 8.93 15.24 8.31
C ASN A 290 10.25 15.45 9.07
N ALA A 291 10.69 16.70 9.19
CA ALA A 291 11.99 17.03 9.81
C ALA A 291 12.13 16.58 11.27
N TYR A 292 11.04 16.46 12.03
CA TYR A 292 11.07 15.95 13.39
C TYR A 292 11.18 14.42 13.39
N THR A 293 10.29 13.72 12.67
CA THR A 293 10.29 12.25 12.58
C THR A 293 11.61 11.72 12.03
N ARG A 294 12.15 12.35 10.98
CA ARG A 294 13.40 11.96 10.32
C ARG A 294 14.59 11.86 11.28
N GLN A 295 14.63 12.66 12.34
CA GLN A 295 15.72 12.58 13.33
C GLN A 295 15.80 11.18 13.96
N TYR A 296 14.64 10.57 14.25
CA TYR A 296 14.58 9.23 14.83
C TYR A 296 14.98 8.14 13.82
N ASP A 297 14.58 8.30 12.56
CA ASP A 297 14.97 7.39 11.47
C ASP A 297 16.50 7.42 11.30
N GLN A 298 17.10 8.61 11.27
CA GLN A 298 18.55 8.81 11.14
C GLN A 298 19.34 8.28 12.34
N ASP A 299 18.83 8.44 13.56
CA ASP A 299 19.48 7.91 14.76
C ASP A 299 19.45 6.37 14.77
N LEU A 300 18.37 5.73 14.31
CA LEU A 300 18.37 4.27 14.12
C LEU A 300 19.34 3.84 13.03
N LEU A 301 19.35 4.51 11.88
CA LEU A 301 20.28 4.19 10.78
C LEU A 301 21.74 4.19 11.27
N LYS A 302 22.15 5.25 11.99
CA LYS A 302 23.50 5.34 12.60
C LYS A 302 23.77 4.17 13.54
N GLU A 303 22.81 3.81 14.38
CA GLU A 303 22.93 2.69 15.32
C GLU A 303 23.11 1.36 14.58
N LEU A 304 22.25 1.06 13.61
CA LEU A 304 22.33 -0.17 12.82
C LEU A 304 23.66 -0.29 12.06
N HIS A 305 24.15 0.82 11.52
CA HIS A 305 25.45 0.85 10.86
C HIS A 305 26.59 0.63 11.86
N ALA A 306 26.51 1.24 13.05
CA ALA A 306 27.54 1.09 14.08
C ALA A 306 27.65 -0.35 14.61
N ASP A 307 26.54 -1.09 14.65
CA ASP A 307 26.50 -2.49 15.09
C ASP A 307 27.30 -3.42 14.17
N LYS A 308 27.36 -3.12 12.85
CA LYS A 308 28.07 -3.93 11.83
C LYS A 308 27.66 -5.40 11.80
N ILE A 309 26.39 -5.69 12.10
CA ILE A 309 25.84 -7.05 12.09
C ILE A 309 25.14 -7.34 10.76
N ALA A 310 24.22 -6.47 10.34
CA ALA A 310 23.39 -6.69 9.17
C ALA A 310 24.22 -6.83 7.88
N LYS A 311 23.75 -7.68 6.95
CA LYS A 311 24.35 -7.89 5.63
C LYS A 311 24.47 -6.58 4.85
N THR A 312 23.39 -5.80 4.89
CA THR A 312 23.26 -4.52 4.19
C THR A 312 22.18 -3.68 4.84
N ILE A 313 22.37 -2.37 4.86
CA ILE A 313 21.41 -1.40 5.39
C ILE A 313 21.24 -0.34 4.31
N TRP A 314 20.00 -0.10 3.88
CA TRP A 314 19.67 0.90 2.86
C TRP A 314 18.72 1.95 3.41
N SER A 315 19.12 3.20 3.27
CA SER A 315 18.32 4.37 3.56
C SER A 315 17.63 4.85 2.28
N LEU A 316 16.29 4.84 2.25
CA LEU A 316 15.52 5.48 1.19
C LEU A 316 15.17 6.89 1.66
N THR A 317 15.58 7.91 0.93
CA THR A 317 15.39 9.32 1.34
C THR A 317 15.19 10.24 0.14
N THR A 318 14.49 11.36 0.34
CA THR A 318 14.42 12.47 -0.62
C THR A 318 15.41 13.59 -0.31
N ASP A 319 16.13 13.53 0.82
CA ASP A 319 17.05 14.58 1.24
C ASP A 319 18.51 14.14 1.05
N ALA A 320 19.21 14.77 0.10
CA ALA A 320 20.62 14.51 -0.17
C ALA A 320 21.55 14.92 1.00
N LYS A 321 21.05 15.70 1.96
CA LYS A 321 21.78 16.10 3.17
C LYS A 321 21.68 15.08 4.28
N ASP A 322 20.85 14.05 4.15
CA ASP A 322 20.83 12.93 5.08
C ASP A 322 22.18 12.19 4.99
N HIS A 323 23.08 12.54 5.90
CA HIS A 323 24.42 11.95 5.97
C HIS A 323 24.36 10.61 6.68
N PHE A 324 23.82 9.60 5.99
CA PHE A 324 23.98 8.22 6.36
C PHE A 324 25.30 7.68 5.79
N GLU A 325 26.15 7.09 6.64
CA GLU A 325 27.44 6.54 6.21
C GLU A 325 27.32 5.26 5.37
N GLY A 326 26.13 4.63 5.36
CA GLY A 326 25.87 3.40 4.62
C GLY A 326 25.22 3.63 3.26
N ASP A 327 24.69 2.55 2.68
CA ASP A 327 24.07 2.59 1.36
C ASP A 327 22.76 3.40 1.41
N SER A 328 22.53 4.23 0.39
CA SER A 328 21.33 5.06 0.29
C SER A 328 20.78 5.06 -1.13
N PHE A 329 19.45 5.05 -1.24
CA PHE A 329 18.73 5.30 -2.48
C PHE A 329 18.08 6.68 -2.41
N LEU A 330 18.69 7.66 -3.08
CA LEU A 330 18.21 9.04 -3.12
C LEU A 330 17.10 9.22 -4.16
N TYR A 331 15.96 9.74 -3.73
CA TYR A 331 14.86 10.20 -4.57
C TYR A 331 15.05 11.68 -4.86
N GLU A 332 15.67 11.97 -6.01
CA GLU A 332 15.92 13.34 -6.45
C GLU A 332 14.60 14.00 -6.87
N LYS A 333 14.14 14.95 -6.05
CA LYS A 333 12.95 15.71 -6.39
C LYS A 333 13.22 16.63 -7.58
N THR A 334 12.26 16.70 -8.49
CA THR A 334 12.28 17.60 -9.66
C THR A 334 11.58 18.93 -9.41
N SER A 335 10.91 19.06 -8.27
CA SER A 335 10.19 20.25 -7.85
C SER A 335 10.28 20.48 -6.34
N GLU A 336 9.88 21.68 -5.91
CA GLU A 336 9.82 22.08 -4.50
C GLU A 336 8.51 21.66 -3.81
N VAL A 337 7.67 20.83 -4.46
CA VAL A 337 6.44 20.35 -3.84
C VAL A 337 6.76 19.60 -2.55
N ASP A 338 5.95 19.85 -1.52
CA ASP A 338 6.05 19.11 -0.27
C ASP A 338 5.40 17.73 -0.46
N LEU A 339 6.17 16.68 -0.20
CA LEU A 339 5.70 15.30 -0.32
C LEU A 339 5.55 14.73 1.07
N HIS A 340 4.30 14.68 1.55
CA HIS A 340 4.00 13.97 2.77
C HIS A 340 4.25 12.46 2.63
N ASP A 341 4.66 11.83 3.72
CA ASP A 341 5.02 10.40 3.78
C ASP A 341 3.97 9.45 3.16
N ALA A 342 2.68 9.75 3.30
CA ALA A 342 1.61 8.95 2.70
C ALA A 342 1.64 8.94 1.16
N TYR A 343 2.05 10.04 0.53
CA TYR A 343 2.25 10.11 -0.92
C TYR A 343 3.58 9.48 -1.30
N LEU A 344 4.65 9.76 -0.54
CA LEU A 344 5.98 9.20 -0.79
C LEU A 344 6.03 7.67 -0.66
N ALA A 345 5.08 7.08 0.06
CA ALA A 345 4.91 5.64 0.12
C ALA A 345 4.75 4.98 -1.26
N LEU A 346 4.23 5.70 -2.26
CA LEU A 346 4.01 5.19 -3.60
C LEU A 346 5.33 4.89 -4.34
N PRO A 347 6.26 5.84 -4.55
CA PRO A 347 7.55 5.52 -5.15
C PRO A 347 8.40 4.58 -4.27
N TYR A 348 8.29 4.67 -2.93
CA TYR A 348 8.99 3.75 -2.02
C TYR A 348 8.53 2.29 -2.19
N VAL A 349 7.22 2.05 -2.40
CA VAL A 349 6.74 0.68 -2.64
C VAL A 349 7.21 0.13 -3.98
N VAL A 350 7.37 0.97 -5.01
CA VAL A 350 7.90 0.53 -6.31
C VAL A 350 9.33 -0.03 -6.14
N PHE A 351 10.14 0.61 -5.31
CA PHE A 351 11.47 0.09 -4.96
C PHE A 351 11.36 -1.28 -4.27
N ALA A 352 10.51 -1.39 -3.24
CA ALA A 352 10.34 -2.63 -2.49
C ALA A 352 9.80 -3.79 -3.35
N GLN A 353 8.84 -3.51 -4.23
CA GLN A 353 8.30 -4.46 -5.19
C GLN A 353 9.36 -4.92 -6.19
N THR A 354 10.18 -3.99 -6.69
CA THR A 354 11.29 -4.30 -7.60
C THR A 354 12.31 -5.21 -6.92
N LEU A 355 12.68 -4.91 -5.67
CA LEU A 355 13.58 -5.74 -4.88
C LEU A 355 13.00 -7.15 -4.65
N ALA A 356 11.72 -7.26 -4.31
CA ALA A 356 11.04 -8.54 -4.12
C ALA A 356 10.97 -9.37 -5.41
N LEU A 357 10.65 -8.74 -6.55
CA LEU A 357 10.67 -9.36 -7.88
C LEU A 357 12.07 -9.93 -8.22
N MET A 358 13.11 -9.11 -8.07
CA MET A 358 14.48 -9.51 -8.37
C MET A 358 14.98 -10.62 -7.45
N THR A 359 14.62 -10.57 -6.17
CA THR A 359 14.96 -11.60 -5.20
C THR A 359 14.25 -12.93 -5.53
N SER A 360 12.98 -12.88 -5.90
CA SER A 360 12.21 -14.06 -6.34
C SER A 360 12.86 -14.75 -7.53
N VAL A 361 13.23 -13.98 -8.57
CA VAL A 361 13.92 -14.51 -9.75
C VAL A 361 15.31 -15.08 -9.40
N LYS A 362 16.05 -14.42 -8.50
CA LYS A 362 17.36 -14.91 -8.03
C LYS A 362 17.26 -16.25 -7.30
N LEU A 363 16.18 -16.47 -6.56
CA LEU A 363 15.88 -17.75 -5.91
C LEU A 363 15.32 -18.81 -6.89
N ASN A 364 15.25 -18.49 -8.19
CA ASN A 364 14.62 -19.32 -9.21
C ASN A 364 13.14 -19.61 -8.94
N ASN A 365 12.45 -18.75 -8.19
CA ASN A 365 11.00 -18.80 -8.07
C ASN A 365 10.35 -18.13 -9.29
N LYS A 366 9.02 -18.22 -9.37
CA LYS A 366 8.18 -17.75 -10.47
C LYS A 366 7.30 -16.59 -10.00
N PRO A 367 7.71 -15.33 -10.19
CA PRO A 367 7.01 -14.18 -9.60
C PRO A 367 5.51 -14.08 -9.94
N ASP A 368 5.09 -14.49 -11.14
CA ASP A 368 3.68 -14.44 -11.55
C ASP A 368 2.82 -15.48 -10.81
N ASN A 369 3.42 -16.59 -10.37
CA ASN A 369 2.78 -17.64 -9.59
C ASN A 369 3.76 -18.26 -8.56
N PRO A 370 4.07 -17.53 -7.47
CA PRO A 370 5.19 -17.84 -6.59
C PRO A 370 4.87 -18.92 -5.56
N SER A 371 3.64 -19.45 -5.54
CA SER A 371 3.20 -20.54 -4.66
C SER A 371 3.09 -21.85 -5.45
N PRO A 372 4.19 -22.59 -5.67
CA PRO A 372 4.19 -23.82 -6.47
C PRO A 372 3.30 -24.92 -5.85
N THR A 373 3.06 -24.86 -4.55
CA THR A 373 2.19 -25.81 -3.81
C THR A 373 0.70 -25.49 -3.95
N GLY A 374 0.32 -24.30 -4.44
CA GLY A 374 -1.07 -23.84 -4.49
C GLY A 374 -1.72 -23.56 -3.14
N THR A 375 -0.93 -23.51 -2.06
CA THR A 375 -1.43 -23.25 -0.69
C THR A 375 -1.81 -21.79 -0.46
N VAL A 376 -1.21 -20.87 -1.22
CA VAL A 376 -1.63 -19.45 -1.31
C VAL A 376 -2.06 -19.15 -2.74
N ASN A 377 -3.11 -18.34 -2.90
CA ASN A 377 -3.77 -18.11 -4.18
C ASN A 377 -3.99 -16.62 -4.44
N ARG A 378 -3.89 -16.18 -5.72
CA ARG A 378 -4.13 -14.78 -6.16
C ARG A 378 -5.51 -14.26 -5.73
N VAL A 379 -6.52 -15.11 -5.84
CA VAL A 379 -7.84 -14.90 -5.22
C VAL A 379 -7.97 -15.95 -4.14
N VAL A 380 -8.26 -15.50 -2.91
CA VAL A 380 -8.39 -16.38 -1.75
C VAL A 380 -9.40 -17.52 -2.02
N GLN A 381 -9.05 -18.73 -1.57
CA GLN A 381 -9.87 -19.93 -1.70
C GLN A 381 -10.12 -20.53 -0.31
N GLY A 382 -11.22 -21.28 -0.16
CA GLY A 382 -11.52 -22.03 1.07
C GLY A 382 -12.13 -21.22 2.22
N VAL A 383 -12.41 -19.93 2.02
CA VAL A 383 -13.07 -19.10 3.04
C VAL A 383 -14.56 -19.42 3.11
N THR A 384 -15.02 -19.87 4.28
CA THR A 384 -16.45 -20.07 4.57
C THR A 384 -16.98 -18.88 5.36
N ILE A 385 -17.99 -18.18 4.81
CA ILE A 385 -18.67 -17.10 5.52
C ILE A 385 -19.83 -17.70 6.32
N HIS A 386 -19.79 -17.52 7.64
CA HIS A 386 -20.86 -17.92 8.55
C HIS A 386 -21.85 -16.76 8.73
N ASN A 387 -23.15 -17.07 8.73
CA ASN A 387 -24.17 -16.04 8.92
C ASN A 387 -24.11 -15.48 10.35
N TYR A 388 -23.83 -14.18 10.46
CA TYR A 388 -24.00 -13.42 11.69
C TYR A 388 -25.49 -13.25 12.00
N LYS A 389 -25.89 -13.49 13.25
CA LYS A 389 -27.29 -13.49 13.72
C LYS A 389 -27.56 -12.34 14.66
#